data_AF-A0A939NAA6-F1
#
_entry.id   AF-A0A939NAA6-F1
#
_cell.length_a   1.000
_cell.length_b   1.000
_cell.length_c   1.000
_cell.angle_alpha   90.00
_cell.angle_beta   90.00
_cell.angle_gamma   90.00
#
_symmetry.space_group_name_H-M   'P 1'
#
loop_
_entity.id
_entity.type
_entity.pdbx_description
1 polymer ?
#
loop_
_entity_poly.entity_id
_entity_poly.type
_entity_poly.pdbx_seq_one_letter_code
_entity_poly.pdbx_strand_id
1 'polypeptide(L)'
;MKKKQLSNLTLFTNVRHSDDFNLSLASLPISAKRVLFLILAQISDPRERVEEEEISFDVTAKQYAEICGVDIKTAYNALPDAVDTLLSSHIYEDLSEEGFKRAFKTNITSGAKYFFDEGYCTVYFNQRYFLISLNYLKIYHYEFIPCG
;
A
#
# COMPACT_ATOMS: atom_id res chain seq x y z
N MET A 1 -0.31 -12.77 10.37
CA MET A 1 0.62 -12.50 9.26
C MET A 1 1.90 -11.88 9.82
N LYS A 2 3.06 -12.38 9.43
CA LYS A 2 4.34 -11.81 9.87
C LYS A 2 4.63 -10.51 9.12
N LYS A 3 5.01 -9.48 9.88
CA LYS A 3 5.49 -8.20 9.37
C LYS A 3 7.01 -8.18 9.39
N LYS A 4 7.63 -7.72 8.31
CA LYS A 4 9.08 -7.51 8.21
C LYS A 4 9.42 -6.09 8.63
N GLN A 5 10.49 -5.93 9.40
CA GLN A 5 11.08 -4.62 9.66
C GLN A 5 11.59 -4.00 8.35
N LEU A 6 11.21 -2.74 8.08
CA LEU A 6 11.62 -2.01 6.87
C LEU A 6 13.14 -1.76 6.80
N SER A 7 13.89 -1.98 7.89
CA SER A 7 15.37 -1.89 7.92
C SER A 7 16.07 -2.85 6.95
N ASN A 8 15.35 -3.84 6.43
CA ASN A 8 15.82 -4.79 5.42
C ASN A 8 15.34 -4.45 4.00
N LEU A 9 14.72 -3.29 3.82
CA LEU A 9 14.34 -2.78 2.51
C LEU A 9 15.51 -2.01 1.92
N THR A 10 15.97 -2.51 0.80
CA THR A 10 16.97 -1.83 -0.02
C THR A 10 16.26 -1.14 -1.17
N LEU A 11 16.99 -0.29 -1.90
CA LEU A 11 16.57 0.31 -3.19
C LEU A 11 16.14 -0.74 -4.24
N PHE A 12 16.31 -2.04 -3.95
CA PHE A 12 16.02 -3.18 -4.81
C PHE A 12 14.71 -3.92 -4.44
N THR A 13 13.85 -3.36 -3.59
CA THR A 13 12.59 -4.02 -3.18
C THR A 13 11.48 -3.89 -4.22
N ASN A 14 10.98 -5.01 -4.74
CA ASN A 14 10.05 -5.05 -5.87
C ASN A 14 8.67 -5.59 -5.48
N VAL A 15 7.61 -4.86 -5.85
CA VAL A 15 6.21 -5.25 -5.60
C VAL A 15 5.55 -5.57 -6.94
N ARG A 16 5.19 -6.84 -7.19
CA ARG A 16 4.47 -7.26 -8.40
C ARG A 16 3.04 -7.65 -8.07
N HIS A 17 2.12 -7.17 -8.90
CA HIS A 17 0.68 -7.40 -8.81
C HIS A 17 0.14 -7.97 -10.13
N SER A 18 -1.07 -8.54 -10.13
CA SER A 18 -1.75 -8.98 -11.36
C SER A 18 -2.08 -7.81 -12.28
N ASP A 19 -2.18 -8.07 -13.58
CA ASP A 19 -2.54 -7.06 -14.57
C ASP A 19 -3.93 -6.45 -14.32
N ASP A 20 -4.84 -7.22 -13.73
CA ASP A 20 -6.17 -6.75 -13.31
C ASP A 20 -6.10 -5.67 -12.21
N PHE A 21 -4.99 -5.63 -11.48
CA PHE A 21 -4.71 -4.64 -10.45
C PHE A 21 -3.98 -3.41 -11.01
N ASN A 22 -3.42 -3.48 -12.23
CA ASN A 22 -2.69 -2.38 -12.86
C ASN A 22 -3.60 -1.16 -13.07
N LEU A 23 -4.87 -1.36 -13.47
CA LEU A 23 -5.80 -0.25 -13.71
C LEU A 23 -6.14 0.51 -12.42
N SER A 24 -6.39 -0.25 -11.36
CA SER A 24 -6.68 0.31 -10.04
C SER A 24 -5.46 1.04 -9.47
N LEU A 25 -4.26 0.44 -9.56
CA LEU A 25 -3.03 1.13 -9.15
C LEU A 25 -2.70 2.31 -10.04
N ALA A 26 -2.85 2.23 -11.37
CA ALA A 26 -2.53 3.32 -12.28
C ALA A 26 -3.29 4.60 -11.92
N SER A 27 -4.55 4.47 -11.51
CA SER A 27 -5.42 5.58 -11.09
C SER A 27 -5.00 6.25 -9.77
N LEU A 28 -4.17 5.59 -8.94
CA LEU A 28 -3.73 6.15 -7.67
C LEU A 28 -2.77 7.32 -7.87
N PRO A 29 -2.98 8.44 -7.15
CA PRO A 29 -2.00 9.51 -7.07
C PRO A 29 -0.64 8.98 -6.59
N ILE A 30 0.44 9.62 -7.05
CA ILE A 30 1.81 9.13 -6.79
C ILE A 30 2.14 9.09 -5.29
N SER A 31 1.60 10.03 -4.51
CA SER A 31 1.72 10.09 -3.06
C SER A 31 1.09 8.87 -2.38
N ALA A 32 -0.13 8.50 -2.78
CA ALA A 32 -0.82 7.32 -2.28
C ALA A 32 -0.12 6.01 -2.69
N LYS A 33 0.39 5.93 -3.92
CA LYS A 33 1.20 4.77 -4.38
C LYS A 33 2.41 4.54 -3.50
N ARG A 34 3.14 5.60 -3.14
CA ARG A 34 4.33 5.53 -2.28
C ARG A 34 4.00 4.93 -0.91
N VAL A 35 2.94 5.41 -0.27
CA VAL A 35 2.47 4.89 1.03
C VAL A 35 2.01 3.44 0.90
N LEU A 36 1.21 3.13 -0.13
CA LEU A 36 0.73 1.76 -0.36
C LEU A 36 1.90 0.79 -0.57
N PHE A 37 2.89 1.13 -1.40
CA PHE A 37 4.05 0.26 -1.62
C PHE A 37 4.94 0.13 -0.39
N LEU A 38 5.12 1.20 0.39
CA LEU A 38 5.77 1.13 1.71
C LEU A 38 5.12 0.08 2.61
N ILE A 39 3.79 0.06 2.63
CA ILE A 39 3.02 -0.88 3.44
C ILE A 39 3.14 -2.31 2.89
N LEU A 40 2.95 -2.50 1.59
CA LEU A 40 3.05 -3.82 0.96
C LEU A 40 4.46 -4.42 1.12
N ALA A 41 5.51 -3.60 1.16
CA ALA A 41 6.87 -4.03 1.42
C ALA A 41 7.10 -4.56 2.85
N GLN A 42 6.19 -4.30 3.79
CA GLN A 42 6.23 -4.87 5.15
C GLN A 42 5.71 -6.30 5.23
N ILE A 43 5.05 -6.80 4.18
CA ILE A 43 4.49 -8.15 4.16
C ILE A 43 5.60 -9.14 3.86
N SER A 44 5.90 -10.04 4.79
CA SER A 44 7.00 -11.01 4.61
C SER A 44 6.62 -12.19 3.72
N ASP A 45 5.39 -12.69 3.85
CA ASP A 45 4.85 -13.77 3.03
C ASP A 45 3.37 -13.50 2.71
N PRO A 46 3.02 -13.18 1.45
CA PRO A 46 1.65 -12.88 1.05
C PRO A 46 0.76 -14.12 0.98
N ARG A 47 1.34 -15.33 1.07
CA ARG A 47 0.60 -16.61 1.10
C ARG A 47 0.19 -16.98 2.52
N GLU A 48 0.78 -16.32 3.51
CA GLU A 48 0.42 -16.54 4.90
C GLU A 48 -1.03 -16.11 5.15
N ARG A 49 -1.78 -16.94 5.87
CA ARG A 49 -3.16 -16.63 6.20
C ARG A 49 -3.20 -15.37 7.07
N VAL A 50 -4.09 -14.45 6.70
CA VAL A 50 -4.42 -13.30 7.52
C VAL A 50 -5.44 -13.74 8.57
N GLU A 51 -4.99 -13.92 9.80
CA GLU A 51 -5.83 -14.27 10.96
C GLU A 51 -6.21 -13.04 11.79
N GLU A 52 -5.65 -11.88 11.46
CA GLU A 52 -5.94 -10.61 12.12
C GLU A 52 -7.34 -10.10 11.75
N GLU A 53 -8.15 -9.78 12.77
CA GLU A 53 -9.45 -9.12 12.58
C GLU A 53 -9.28 -7.71 11.99
N GLU A 54 -8.19 -7.03 12.35
CA GLU A 54 -7.84 -5.71 11.88
C GLU A 54 -6.43 -5.70 11.30
N ILE A 55 -6.33 -5.33 10.02
CA ILE A 55 -5.07 -5.32 9.28
C ILE A 55 -4.52 -3.90 9.28
N SER A 56 -3.42 -3.68 9.99
CA SER A 56 -2.84 -2.34 10.15
C SER A 56 -1.34 -2.34 9.93
N PHE A 57 -0.78 -1.21 9.50
CA PHE A 57 0.66 -1.05 9.29
C PHE A 57 1.12 0.34 9.72
N ASP A 58 2.29 0.39 10.36
CA ASP A 58 2.90 1.66 10.74
C ASP A 58 3.78 2.16 9.60
N VAL A 59 3.66 3.46 9.31
CA VAL A 59 4.49 4.17 8.34
C VAL A 59 5.08 5.38 9.03
N THR A 60 6.40 5.44 9.10
CA THR A 60 7.13 6.56 9.69
C THR A 60 7.51 7.58 8.63
N ALA A 61 7.60 8.85 9.03
CA ALA A 61 8.14 9.92 8.18
C ALA A 61 9.55 9.60 7.67
N LYS A 62 10.35 8.89 8.47
CA LYS A 62 11.69 8.44 8.09
C LYS A 62 11.66 7.46 6.91
N GLN A 63 10.84 6.41 6.99
CA GLN A 63 10.70 5.45 5.88
C GLN A 63 10.14 6.12 4.63
N TYR A 64 9.20 7.04 4.81
CA TYR A 64 8.66 7.83 3.72
C TYR A 64 9.73 8.70 3.04
N ALA A 65 10.56 9.39 3.83
CA ALA A 65 11.68 10.21 3.35
C ALA A 65 12.67 9.39 2.51
N GLU A 66 13.08 8.23 3.04
CA GLU A 66 14.04 7.32 2.40
C GLU A 66 13.54 6.82 1.05
N ILE A 67 12.27 6.39 0.96
CA ILE A 67 11.70 5.88 -0.30
C ILE A 67 11.41 7.02 -1.29
N CYS A 68 11.00 8.19 -0.81
CA CYS A 68 10.65 9.31 -1.68
C CYS A 68 11.87 10.14 -2.11
N GLY A 69 13.05 9.92 -1.51
CA GLY A 69 14.25 10.72 -1.77
C GLY A 69 14.10 12.18 -1.35
N VAL A 70 13.33 12.45 -0.29
CA VAL A 70 13.11 13.80 0.25
C VAL A 70 13.74 13.95 1.63
N ASP A 71 14.00 15.18 2.06
CA ASP A 71 14.48 15.41 3.42
C ASP A 71 13.39 15.09 4.46
N ILE A 72 13.83 14.78 5.68
CA ILE A 72 12.95 14.35 6.75
C ILE A 72 11.87 15.40 7.10
N LYS A 73 12.18 16.70 7.06
CA LYS A 73 11.20 17.76 7.39
C LYS A 73 10.09 17.82 6.35
N THR A 74 10.45 17.70 5.08
CA THR A 74 9.48 17.59 3.99
C THR A 74 8.62 16.34 4.15
N ALA A 75 9.21 15.20 4.51
CA ALA A 75 8.46 13.96 4.74
C ALA A 75 7.47 14.04 5.90
N TYR A 76 7.81 14.71 7.01
CA TYR A 76 6.91 14.93 8.14
C TYR A 76 5.61 15.64 7.72
N ASN A 77 5.73 16.64 6.85
CA ASN A 77 4.58 17.39 6.36
C ASN A 77 3.83 16.64 5.24
N ALA A 78 4.55 15.92 4.37
CA ALA A 78 3.96 15.26 3.21
C ALA A 78 3.32 13.90 3.52
N LEU A 79 3.74 13.21 4.58
CA LEU A 79 3.21 11.88 4.93
C LEU A 79 1.71 11.92 5.26
N PRO A 80 1.19 12.82 6.12
CA PRO A 80 -0.24 12.91 6.37
C PRO A 80 -1.07 13.11 5.10
N ASP A 81 -0.66 14.04 4.23
CA ASP A 81 -1.35 14.30 2.96
C ASP A 81 -1.35 13.06 2.05
N ALA A 82 -0.23 12.34 2.00
CA ALA A 82 -0.10 11.11 1.21
C ALA A 82 -1.01 9.99 1.75
N VAL A 83 -1.16 9.89 3.07
CA VAL A 83 -2.05 8.94 3.73
C VAL A 83 -3.51 9.33 3.50
N ASP A 84 -3.88 10.61 3.64
CA ASP A 84 -5.24 11.08 3.35
C ASP A 84 -5.63 10.86 1.88
N THR A 85 -4.66 11.01 0.97
CA THR A 85 -4.84 10.65 -0.44
C THR A 85 -5.10 9.15 -0.61
N LEU A 86 -4.42 8.29 0.16
CA LEU A 86 -4.68 6.85 0.16
C LEU A 86 -6.04 6.52 0.79
N LEU A 87 -6.45 7.23 1.84
CA LEU A 87 -7.74 7.07 2.51
C LEU A 87 -8.93 7.35 1.60
N SER A 88 -8.79 8.34 0.73
CA SER A 88 -9.80 8.71 -0.27
C SER A 88 -9.76 7.82 -1.53
N SER A 89 -8.75 6.95 -1.64
CA SER A 89 -8.57 6.09 -2.79
C SER A 89 -9.37 4.79 -2.71
N HIS A 90 -9.73 4.28 -3.87
CA HIS A 90 -10.55 3.10 -4.04
C HIS A 90 -10.13 2.31 -5.26
N ILE A 91 -10.48 1.04 -5.30
CA ILE A 91 -10.33 0.17 -6.45
C ILE A 91 -11.70 -0.21 -7.01
N TYR A 92 -11.70 -0.58 -8.28
CA TYR A 92 -12.87 -1.13 -8.95
C TYR A 92 -12.59 -2.59 -9.34
N GLU A 93 -13.45 -3.48 -8.89
CA GLU A 93 -13.51 -4.87 -9.34
C GLU A 93 -14.54 -4.95 -10.48
N ASP A 94 -14.13 -5.44 -11.65
CA ASP A 94 -15.03 -5.64 -12.79
C ASP A 94 -15.94 -6.85 -12.52
N LEU A 95 -17.26 -6.61 -12.55
CA LEU A 95 -18.31 -7.61 -12.36
C LEU A 95 -19.19 -7.74 -13.61
N SER A 96 -18.67 -7.33 -14.76
CA SER A 96 -19.42 -7.32 -16.01
C SER A 96 -19.77 -8.74 -16.47
N GLU A 97 -21.04 -8.97 -16.74
CA GLU A 97 -21.58 -10.24 -17.26
C GLU A 97 -22.53 -9.96 -18.42
N GLU A 98 -22.50 -10.80 -19.45
CA GLU A 98 -23.45 -10.80 -20.58
C GLU A 98 -23.67 -9.41 -21.23
N GLY A 99 -22.61 -8.60 -21.33
CA GLY A 99 -22.65 -7.27 -21.95
C GLY A 99 -23.11 -6.14 -21.03
N PHE A 100 -23.45 -6.41 -19.78
CA PHE A 100 -23.75 -5.38 -18.78
C PHE A 100 -22.49 -4.98 -18.03
N LYS A 101 -22.07 -3.72 -18.19
CA LYS A 101 -20.94 -3.18 -17.41
C LYS A 101 -21.32 -2.99 -15.95
N ARG A 102 -20.63 -3.69 -15.05
CA ARG A 102 -20.80 -3.57 -13.60
C ARG A 102 -19.44 -3.49 -12.95
N ALA A 103 -19.32 -2.69 -11.90
CA ALA A 103 -18.10 -2.65 -11.10
C ALA A 103 -18.45 -2.53 -9.62
N PHE A 104 -17.67 -3.19 -8.78
CA PHE A 104 -17.74 -3.04 -7.34
C PHE A 104 -16.63 -2.11 -6.87
N LYS A 105 -17.01 -1.00 -6.24
CA LYS A 105 -16.08 0.00 -5.71
C LYS A 105 -15.73 -0.34 -4.26
N THR A 106 -14.44 -0.51 -3.96
CA THR A 106 -13.94 -0.82 -2.61
C THR A 106 -12.88 0.18 -2.20
N ASN A 107 -13.00 0.77 -1.01
CA ASN A 107 -11.94 1.59 -0.45
C ASN A 107 -10.72 0.71 -0.12
N ILE A 108 -9.52 1.26 -0.33
CA ILE A 108 -8.26 0.54 -0.04
C ILE A 108 -8.08 0.36 1.48
N THR A 109 -8.35 1.43 2.20
CA THR A 109 -8.17 1.55 3.65
C THR A 109 -9.51 1.70 4.37
N SER A 110 -9.55 1.31 5.64
CA SER A 110 -10.67 1.56 6.56
C SER A 110 -10.45 2.80 7.43
N GLY A 111 -9.21 3.25 7.62
CA GLY A 111 -8.89 4.45 8.40
C GLY A 111 -7.39 4.64 8.61
N ALA A 112 -7.01 5.70 9.34
CA ALA A 112 -5.65 5.92 9.81
C ALA A 112 -5.66 6.57 11.21
N LYS A 113 -4.60 6.32 11.98
CA LYS A 113 -4.31 7.00 13.24
C LYS A 113 -2.98 7.73 13.12
N TYR A 114 -2.98 9.02 13.41
CA TYR A 114 -1.81 9.88 13.32
C TYR A 114 -1.18 10.11 14.68
N PHE A 115 0.15 10.02 14.75
CA PHE A 115 0.96 10.32 15.92
C PHE A 115 1.93 11.45 15.56
N PHE A 116 1.41 12.68 15.50
CA PHE A 116 2.14 13.84 14.99
C PHE A 116 3.44 14.11 15.75
N ASP A 117 3.40 14.00 17.07
CA ASP A 117 4.58 14.23 17.93
C ASP A 117 5.66 13.13 17.77
N GLU A 118 5.26 11.93 17.33
CA GLU A 118 6.14 10.77 17.17
C GLU A 118 6.57 10.55 15.71
N GLY A 119 5.93 11.22 14.74
CA GLY A 119 6.32 11.20 13.33
C GLY A 119 5.95 9.95 12.56
N TYR A 120 4.84 9.29 12.93
CA TYR A 120 4.32 8.16 12.18
C TYR A 120 2.80 8.13 12.18
N CYS A 121 2.25 7.26 11.34
CA CYS A 121 0.84 6.93 11.31
C CYS A 121 0.65 5.42 11.22
N THR A 122 -0.44 4.94 11.80
CA THR A 122 -0.93 3.58 11.59
C THR A 122 -2.04 3.63 10.55
N VAL A 123 -1.90 2.89 9.46
CA VAL A 123 -2.88 2.79 8.37
C VAL A 123 -3.62 1.47 8.48
N TYR A 124 -4.95 1.52 8.48
CA TYR A 124 -5.83 0.36 8.59
C TYR A 124 -6.40 0.00 7.22
N PHE A 125 -6.32 -1.27 6.84
CA PHE A 125 -6.76 -1.77 5.55
C PHE A 125 -8.18 -2.31 5.61
N ASN A 126 -8.92 -2.10 4.51
CA ASN A 126 -10.15 -2.84 4.31
C ASN A 126 -9.79 -4.32 4.08
N GLN A 127 -10.34 -5.22 4.90
CA GLN A 127 -9.99 -6.65 4.86
C GLN A 127 -10.25 -7.28 3.48
N ARG A 128 -11.36 -6.91 2.82
CA ARG A 128 -11.68 -7.40 1.48
C ARG A 128 -10.64 -6.95 0.47
N TYR A 129 -10.30 -5.66 0.45
CA TYR A 129 -9.23 -5.15 -0.40
C TYR A 129 -7.92 -5.88 -0.12
N PHE A 130 -7.55 -6.04 1.16
CA PHE A 130 -6.26 -6.61 1.52
C PHE A 130 -6.12 -8.04 1.00
N LEU A 131 -7.14 -8.88 1.19
CA LEU A 131 -7.16 -10.25 0.67
C LEU A 131 -7.09 -10.29 -0.86
N ILE A 132 -7.82 -9.40 -1.54
CA ILE A 132 -7.75 -9.24 -2.99
C ILE A 132 -6.32 -8.89 -3.42
N SER A 133 -5.69 -7.92 -2.74
CA SER A 133 -4.33 -7.49 -3.05
C SER A 133 -3.30 -8.61 -2.85
N LEU A 134 -3.47 -9.47 -1.82
CA LEU A 134 -2.63 -10.65 -1.59
C LEU A 134 -2.73 -11.67 -2.72
N ASN A 135 -3.94 -11.92 -3.24
CA ASN A 135 -4.14 -12.85 -4.36
C ASN A 135 -3.47 -12.36 -5.65
N TYR A 136 -3.37 -11.04 -5.81
CA TYR A 136 -2.70 -10.42 -6.95
C TYR A 136 -1.20 -10.25 -6.73
N LEU A 137 -0.70 -10.28 -5.49
CA LEU A 137 0.72 -10.25 -5.16
C LEU A 137 1.41 -11.58 -5.52
N LYS A 138 1.76 -11.77 -6.79
CA LYS A 138 2.67 -12.84 -7.23
C LYS A 138 4.11 -12.47 -6.85
N ILE A 139 4.52 -12.77 -5.62
CA ILE A 139 5.92 -12.59 -5.21
C ILE A 139 6.76 -13.73 -5.79
N TYR A 140 7.45 -13.43 -6.89
CA TYR A 140 8.73 -14.05 -7.23
C TYR A 140 9.84 -13.29 -6.52
N HIS A 141 10.93 -13.98 -6.16
CA HIS A 141 12.09 -13.40 -5.50
C HIS A 141 12.52 -12.07 -6.15
N TYR A 142 12.60 -11.06 -5.28
CA TYR A 142 13.26 -9.75 -5.34
C TYR A 142 14.02 -9.35 -6.61
N GLU A 143 13.67 -8.19 -7.19
CA GLU A 143 14.59 -7.23 -7.84
C GLU A 143 13.85 -5.98 -8.34
N PHE A 144 14.14 -4.78 -7.79
CA PHE A 144 13.55 -3.50 -8.22
C PHE A 144 14.43 -2.68 -9.11
N ILE A 145 13.80 -2.24 -10.21
CA ILE A 145 14.34 -1.33 -11.20
C ILE A 145 13.84 0.06 -10.81
N PRO A 146 14.73 1.01 -10.47
CA PRO A 146 14.34 2.36 -10.13
C PRO A 146 13.70 3.04 -11.34
N CYS A 147 12.51 3.62 -11.13
CA CYS A 147 11.94 4.57 -12.08
C CYS A 147 12.81 5.83 -12.06
N GLY A 148 13.68 5.96 -13.07
CA GLY A 148 14.18 7.25 -13.53
C GLY A 148 13.09 8.04 -14.24
#